data_AF-A0A3N5XDF2-F1
#
_entry.id   AF-A0A3N5XDF2-F1
#
_cell.length_a   1.000
_cell.length_b   1.000
_cell.length_c   1.000
_cell.angle_alpha   90.00
_cell.angle_beta   90.00
_cell.angle_gamma   90.00
#
_symmetry.space_group_name_H-M   'P 1'
#
loop_
_entity.id
_entity.type
_entity.pdbx_description
1 polymer ?
#
loop_
_entity_poly.entity_id
_entity_poly.type
_entity_poly.pdbx_seq_one_letter_code
_entity_poly.pdbx_strand_id
1 'polypeptide(L)' 'MMRRMLSIAFALLILAGCAAHPPPPPPPLRIAARGPRPCPGATWVEGHWRWEGKGAGHDWVPGHWRCP' A
#
# COMPACT_ATOMS: atom_id res chain seq x y z
N MET A 1 8.86 1.11 -57.30
CA MET A 1 7.58 1.03 -56.55
C MET A 1 7.69 0.16 -55.28
N MET A 2 8.02 -1.13 -55.41
CA MET A 2 8.04 -2.11 -54.29
C MET A 2 8.91 -1.72 -53.08
N ARG A 3 10.11 -1.15 -53.31
CA ARG A 3 11.04 -0.78 -52.23
C ARG A 3 10.50 0.34 -51.33
N ARG A 4 9.66 1.24 -51.85
CA ARG A 4 9.00 2.30 -51.06
C ARG A 4 7.83 1.74 -50.23
N MET A 5 7.09 0.77 -50.77
CA MET A 5 6.02 0.08 -50.05
C MET A 5 6.56 -0.71 -48.85
N LEU A 6 7.70 -1.40 -49.01
CA LEU A 6 8.30 -2.16 -47.92
C LEU A 6 8.74 -1.26 -46.75
N SER A 7 9.32 -0.09 -47.07
CA SER A 7 9.72 0.90 -46.06
C SER A 7 8.52 1.51 -45.32
N ILE A 8 7.42 1.77 -46.02
CA ILE A 8 6.20 2.31 -45.41
C ILE A 8 5.53 1.27 -44.50
N ALA A 9 5.45 0.01 -44.95
CA ALA A 9 4.88 -1.07 -44.15
C ALA A 9 5.70 -1.33 -42.87
N PHE A 10 7.04 -1.29 -42.97
CA PHE A 10 7.92 -1.46 -41.82
C PHE A 10 7.81 -0.29 -40.82
N ALA A 11 7.72 0.95 -41.31
CA ALA A 11 7.50 2.12 -40.47
C ALA A 11 6.15 2.03 -39.72
N LEU A 12 5.08 1.62 -40.40
CA LEU A 12 3.75 1.47 -39.77
C LEU A 12 3.72 0.36 -38.71
N LEU A 13 4.47 -0.73 -38.89
CA LEU A 13 4.57 -1.79 -37.89
C LEU A 13 5.26 -1.32 -36.59
N ILE A 14 6.28 -0.46 -36.70
CA ILE A 14 7.03 0.06 -35.55
C ILE A 14 6.16 1.04 -34.72
N LEU A 15 5.31 1.83 -35.38
CA LEU A 15 4.47 2.81 -34.69
C LEU A 15 3.23 2.21 -33.99
N ALA A 16 2.86 0.96 -34.27
CA ALA A 16 1.66 0.34 -33.71
C ALA A 16 1.86 -0.26 -32.29
N GLY A 17 3.08 -0.24 -31.75
CA GLY A 17 3.44 -0.91 -30.50
C GLY A 17 3.23 -0.08 -29.23
N CYS A 18 2.00 0.32 -28.91
CA CYS A 18 1.66 0.94 -27.62
C CYS A 18 0.54 0.16 -26.92
N ALA A 19 0.86 -1.02 -26.39
CA ALA A 19 -0.03 -1.69 -25.43
C ALA A 19 0.24 -1.13 -24.03
N ALA A 20 -0.58 -0.18 -23.58
CA ALA A 20 -0.58 0.26 -22.19
C ALA A 20 -1.18 -0.85 -21.33
N HIS A 21 -0.37 -1.50 -20.49
CA HIS A 21 -0.90 -2.42 -19.50
C HIS A 21 -1.66 -1.64 -18.41
N PRO A 22 -2.86 -2.10 -18.01
CA PRO A 22 -3.52 -1.51 -16.85
C PRO A 22 -2.64 -1.74 -15.61
N PRO A 23 -2.64 -0.79 -14.65
CA PRO A 23 -1.95 -1.00 -13.39
C PRO A 23 -2.55 -2.20 -12.65
N PRO A 24 -1.75 -2.94 -11.86
CA PRO A 24 -2.28 -4.02 -11.03
C PRO A 24 -3.35 -3.47 -10.08
N PRO A 25 -4.33 -4.31 -9.67
CA PRO A 25 -5.33 -3.90 -8.70
C PRO A 25 -4.67 -3.47 -7.37
N PRO A 26 -5.30 -2.56 -6.61
CA PRO A 26 -4.78 -2.16 -5.30
C PRO A 26 -4.64 -3.39 -4.39
N PRO A 27 -3.62 -3.43 -3.52
CA PRO A 27 -3.47 -4.52 -2.56
C PRO A 27 -4.72 -4.62 -1.67
N PRO A 28 -5.08 -5.84 -1.21
CA PRO A 28 -6.16 -6.01 -0.26
C PRO A 28 -5.99 -5.06 0.93
N LEU A 29 -7.10 -4.49 1.40
CA LEU A 29 -7.10 -3.60 2.55
C LEU A 29 -6.47 -4.34 3.74
N ARG A 30 -5.24 -3.97 4.11
CA ARG A 30 -4.58 -4.50 5.30
C ARG A 30 -5.15 -3.77 6.49
N ILE A 31 -6.32 -4.21 6.95
CA ILE A 31 -6.73 -3.92 8.31
C ILE A 31 -5.73 -4.71 9.16
N ALA A 32 -4.84 -4.01 9.86
CA ALA A 32 -4.07 -4.62 10.93
C ALA A 32 -5.10 -4.99 12.01
N ALA A 33 -5.74 -6.15 11.83
CA ALA A 33 -6.66 -6.69 12.81
C ALA A 33 -5.85 -6.76 14.10
N ARG A 34 -6.35 -6.06 15.13
CA ARG A 34 -5.87 -6.22 16.52
C ARG A 34 -5.75 -7.73 16.69
N GLY A 35 -4.53 -8.23 16.93
CA GLY A 35 -4.25 -9.67 16.93
C GLY A 35 -5.23 -10.44 17.84
N PRO A 36 -5.21 -11.77 17.86
CA PRO A 36 -6.16 -12.53 18.69
C PRO A 36 -6.16 -12.05 20.14
N ARG A 37 -7.34 -12.02 20.77
CA ARG A 37 -7.47 -11.67 22.20
C ARG A 37 -6.66 -12.67 23.04
N PRO A 38 -5.75 -12.21 23.91
CA PRO A 38 -4.85 -13.11 24.64
C PRO A 38 -5.51 -13.87 25.79
N CYS A 39 -6.62 -13.34 26.34
CA CYS A 39 -7.32 -13.92 27.50
C CYS A 39 -8.83 -13.63 27.43
N PRO A 40 -9.68 -14.43 28.09
CA PRO A 40 -11.07 -14.08 28.31
C PRO A 40 -11.20 -12.73 29.02
N GLY A 41 -12.05 -11.84 28.49
CA GLY A 41 -12.21 -10.48 29.04
C GLY A 41 -11.14 -9.47 28.61
N ALA A 42 -10.20 -9.83 27.73
CA ALA A 42 -9.24 -8.87 27.19
C ALA A 42 -9.97 -7.69 26.51
N THR A 43 -9.56 -6.47 26.86
CA THR A 43 -10.06 -5.23 26.25
C THR A 43 -8.93 -4.56 25.47
N TRP A 44 -9.24 -4.06 24.28
CA TRP A 44 -8.25 -3.32 23.49
C TRP A 44 -8.12 -1.89 24.03
N VAL A 45 -6.90 -1.48 24.32
CA VAL A 45 -6.55 -0.11 24.65
C VAL A 45 -6.00 0.54 23.38
N GLU A 46 -6.68 1.57 22.88
CA GLU A 46 -6.19 2.33 21.72
C GLU A 46 -4.84 3.01 22.04
N GLY A 47 -4.01 3.13 21.00
CA GLY A 47 -2.79 3.91 21.12
C GLY A 47 -3.09 5.38 21.39
N HIS A 48 -2.18 6.04 22.09
CA HIS A 48 -2.32 7.46 22.45
C HIS A 48 -0.97 8.15 22.47
N TRP A 49 -0.99 9.47 22.33
CA TRP A 49 0.18 10.30 22.53
C TRP A 49 0.43 10.48 24.03
N ARG A 50 1.65 10.16 24.46
CA ARG A 50 2.14 10.42 25.81
C ARG A 50 3.09 11.62 25.76
N TRP A 51 2.90 12.56 26.68
CA TRP A 51 3.80 13.69 26.83
C TRP A 51 5.01 13.30 27.68
N GLU A 52 6.22 13.44 27.13
CA GLU A 52 7.49 13.03 27.78
C GLU A 52 8.14 14.16 28.62
N GLY A 53 7.51 15.33 28.72
CA GLY A 53 8.02 16.46 29.50
C GLY A 53 8.64 17.57 28.64
N LYS A 54 9.12 18.63 29.32
CA LYS A 54 9.62 19.84 28.65
C LYS A 54 10.89 19.55 27.86
N GLY A 55 10.77 19.57 26.53
CA GLY A 55 11.87 19.41 25.58
C GLY A 55 11.92 18.04 24.87
N ALA A 56 11.19 17.04 25.36
CA ALA A 56 11.16 15.69 24.76
C ALA A 56 9.98 15.50 23.78
N GLY A 57 8.89 16.26 23.94
CA GLY A 57 7.75 16.25 23.01
C GLY A 57 6.72 15.15 23.32
N HIS A 58 5.98 14.74 22.29
CA HIS A 58 5.00 13.65 22.38
C HIS A 58 5.60 12.37 21.81
N ASP A 59 5.49 11.28 22.56
CA ASP A 59 5.82 9.94 22.11
C ASP A 59 4.54 9.13 21.86
N TRP A 60 4.54 8.28 20.84
CA TRP A 60 3.38 7.47 20.51
C TRP A 60 3.43 6.15 21.28
N VAL A 61 2.40 5.90 22.10
CA VAL A 61 2.22 4.62 22.78
C VAL A 61 1.34 3.73 21.89
N PRO A 62 1.84 2.60 21.36
CA PRO A 62 1.03 1.67 20.58
C PRO A 62 -0.14 1.08 21.39
N GLY A 63 -1.26 0.86 20.72
CA GLY A 63 -2.38 0.15 21.31
C GLY A 63 -2.02 -1.30 21.66
N HIS A 64 -2.64 -1.83 22.71
CA HIS A 64 -2.36 -3.17 23.20
C HIS A 64 -3.60 -3.82 23.81
N TRP A 65 -3.55 -5.15 23.92
CA TRP A 65 -4.54 -5.90 24.69
C TRP A 65 -4.25 -5.78 26.18
N ARG A 66 -5.26 -5.44 26.98
CA ARG A 66 -5.19 -5.47 28.43
C ARG A 66 -6.09 -6.60 28.95
N CYS A 67 -5.51 -7.52 29.72
CA CYS A 67 -6.30 -8.48 30.48
C CYS A 67 -6.97 -7.78 31.70
N PRO A 68 -8.06 -8.37 32.24
CA PRO A 68 -8.71 -7.87 33.45
C PRO A 68 -7.73 -7.62 34.60
#